data_AF-A0A392RI06-F1
#
_entry.id   AF-A0A392RI06-F1
#
_cell.length_a   1.000
_cell.length_b   1.000
_cell.length_c   1.000
_cell.angle_alpha   90.00
_cell.angle_beta   90.00
_cell.angle_gamma   90.00
#
_symmetry.space_group_name_H-M   'P 1'
#
loop_
_entity.id
_entity.type
_entity.pdbx_description
1 polymer ?
#
loop_
_entity_poly.entity_id
_entity_poly.type
_entity_poly.pdbx_seq_one_letter_code
_entity_poly.pdbx_strand_id
1 'polypeptide(L)'
;MSRLDRFLLTEEWCLAWPNCAQVARMRGLSDQCPLVLSANEENWGPRPSRMLKCWKDIPGYTLFVREKWKSLQVDGWGGFVLKEKFKLIK
;
A
#
# COMPACT_ATOMS: atom_id res chain seq x y z
N MET A 1 -1.65 18.98 25.91
CA MET A 1 -0.50 19.07 24.99
C MET A 1 -0.87 20.02 23.86
N SER A 2 -0.10 21.08 23.66
CA SER A 2 -0.32 22.06 22.58
C SER A 2 0.21 21.55 21.25
N ARG A 3 -0.59 21.62 20.18
CA ARG A 3 -0.16 21.28 18.81
C ARG A 3 0.54 22.49 18.18
N LEU A 4 1.86 22.51 18.24
CA LEU A 4 2.67 23.62 17.70
C LEU A 4 3.02 23.42 16.23
N ASP A 5 3.33 22.18 15.84
CA ASP A 5 3.71 21.85 14.47
C ASP A 5 2.50 21.82 13.53
N ARG A 6 2.63 22.45 12.37
CA ARG A 6 1.62 22.49 11.30
C ARG A 6 2.26 22.86 9.96
N PHE A 7 1.73 22.32 8.88
CA PHE A 7 2.03 22.81 7.54
C PHE A 7 1.14 24.01 7.20
N LEU A 8 1.72 25.02 6.56
CA LEU A 8 0.97 26.12 5.95
C LEU A 8 0.93 25.84 4.45
N LEU A 9 -0.27 25.83 3.87
CA LEU A 9 -0.50 25.52 2.47
C LEU A 9 -1.05 26.75 1.77
N THR A 10 -0.65 26.98 0.52
CA THR A 10 -1.24 28.02 -0.31
C THR A 10 -2.60 27.57 -0.83
N GLU A 11 -3.40 28.51 -1.31
CA GLU A 11 -4.70 28.19 -1.91
C GLU A 11 -4.53 27.32 -3.17
N GLU A 12 -3.52 27.62 -3.99
CA GLU A 12 -3.20 26.85 -5.20
C GLU A 12 -2.84 25.40 -4.87
N TRP A 13 -2.13 25.16 -3.77
CA TRP A 13 -1.82 23.80 -3.30
C TRP A 13 -3.08 23.04 -2.91
N CYS A 14 -3.97 23.68 -2.15
CA CYS A 14 -5.24 23.09 -1.74
C CYS A 14 -6.15 22.76 -2.93
N LEU A 15 -6.10 23.59 -3.99
CA LEU A 15 -6.82 23.33 -5.24
C LEU A 15 -6.20 22.18 -6.04
N ALA A 16 -4.87 22.09 -6.08
CA ALA A 16 -4.17 21.02 -6.79
C ALA A 16 -4.29 19.65 -6.08
N TRP A 17 -4.38 19.65 -4.75
CA TRP A 17 -4.41 18.44 -3.92
C TRP A 17 -5.55 18.50 -2.89
N PRO A 18 -6.82 18.45 -3.34
CA PRO A 18 -7.99 18.64 -2.47
C PRO A 18 -8.12 17.55 -1.39
N ASN A 19 -7.52 16.38 -1.63
CA ASN A 19 -7.53 15.24 -0.72
C ASN A 19 -6.24 15.11 0.12
N CYS A 20 -5.40 16.15 0.18
CA CYS A 20 -4.19 16.09 1.00
C CYS A 20 -4.54 15.95 2.49
N ALA A 21 -3.75 15.14 3.21
CA ALA A 21 -3.96 14.85 4.61
C ALA A 21 -2.68 15.05 5.41
N GLN A 22 -2.80 15.70 6.57
CA GLN A 22 -1.73 15.82 7.56
C GLN A 22 -1.92 14.76 8.64
N VAL A 23 -0.93 13.89 8.84
CA VAL A 23 -0.97 12.80 9.81
C VAL A 23 0.21 12.89 10.77
N ALA A 24 -0.08 12.80 12.06
CA ALA A 24 0.91 12.65 13.11
C ALA A 24 1.45 11.21 13.15
N ARG A 25 2.76 11.04 13.12
CA ARG A 25 3.42 9.74 13.27
C ARG A 25 3.61 9.40 14.74
N MET A 26 3.79 8.12 15.06
CA MET A 26 4.08 7.74 16.45
C MET A 26 5.34 8.46 16.92
N ARG A 27 5.28 8.96 18.17
CA ARG A 27 6.41 9.63 18.84
C ARG A 27 7.59 8.65 18.90
N GLY A 28 8.72 9.09 18.37
CA GLY A 28 9.97 8.34 18.42
C GLY A 28 10.82 8.76 19.63
N LEU A 29 12.13 8.95 19.38
CA LEU A 29 13.10 9.39 20.39
C LEU A 29 13.00 10.89 20.70
N SER A 30 12.43 11.69 19.78
CA SER A 30 12.17 13.11 20.02
C SER A 30 10.91 13.30 20.86
N ASP A 31 10.93 14.35 21.68
CA ASP A 31 9.77 14.88 22.36
C ASP A 31 8.73 15.46 21.40
N GLN A 32 9.09 15.74 20.14
CA GLN A 32 8.18 16.17 19.09
C GLN A 32 7.60 14.99 18.30
N CYS A 33 6.36 15.15 17.87
CA CYS A 33 5.65 14.16 17.06
C CYS A 33 5.79 14.56 15.58
N PRO A 34 6.45 13.74 14.73
CA PRO A 34 6.63 14.09 13.32
C PRO A 34 5.29 14.18 12.60
N LEU A 35 5.08 15.26 11.84
CA LEU A 35 3.93 15.42 10.96
C LEU A 35 4.31 15.06 9.53
N VAL A 36 3.43 14.33 8.85
CA VAL A 36 3.57 13.98 7.44
C VAL A 36 2.39 14.57 6.69
N LEU A 37 2.67 15.36 5.65
CA LEU A 37 1.68 15.78 4.68
C LEU A 37 1.71 14.79 3.52
N SER A 38 0.57 14.15 3.25
CA SER A 38 0.38 13.26 2.11
C SER A 38 -0.56 13.92 1.12
N ALA A 39 -0.10 14.18 -0.09
CA ALA A 39 -0.94 14.65 -1.21
C ALA A 39 -1.36 13.49 -2.15
N ASN A 40 -0.93 12.26 -1.86
CA ASN A 40 -1.19 11.13 -2.73
C ASN A 40 -2.65 10.71 -2.69
N GLU A 41 -3.34 10.92 -3.81
CA GLU A 41 -4.51 10.13 -4.23
C GLU A 41 -4.08 8.78 -4.81
N GLU A 42 -3.09 8.10 -4.23
CA GLU A 42 -2.66 6.78 -4.70
C GLU A 42 -3.69 5.71 -4.33
N ASN A 43 -4.89 5.83 -4.87
CA ASN A 43 -5.80 4.74 -5.06
C ASN A 43 -5.25 3.93 -6.24
N TRP A 44 -4.31 3.02 -5.98
CA TRP A 44 -3.78 2.02 -6.93
C TRP A 44 -4.87 1.05 -7.47
N GLY A 45 -6.14 1.46 -7.41
CA GLY A 45 -7.31 0.66 -7.64
C GLY A 45 -7.65 -0.26 -6.46
N PRO A 46 -8.78 -0.95 -6.56
CA PRO A 46 -9.11 -2.02 -5.63
C PRO A 46 -7.97 -3.03 -5.58
N ARG A 47 -7.59 -3.45 -4.36
CA ARG A 47 -6.48 -4.38 -4.12
C ARG A 47 -6.58 -5.56 -5.12
N PRO A 48 -5.58 -5.79 -5.98
CA PRO A 48 -5.69 -6.67 -7.15
C PRO A 48 -5.94 -8.14 -6.78
N SER A 49 -5.64 -8.53 -5.53
CA SER A 49 -5.96 -9.85 -4.98
C SER A 49 -6.40 -9.76 -3.52
N ARG A 50 -7.48 -10.47 -3.17
CA ARG A 50 -7.92 -10.65 -1.78
C ARG A 50 -7.44 -12.01 -1.27
N MET A 51 -6.24 -12.03 -0.68
CA MET A 51 -5.73 -13.20 0.04
C MET A 51 -6.14 -13.09 1.53
N LEU A 52 -6.65 -14.18 2.11
CA LEU A 52 -6.88 -14.23 3.54
C LEU A 52 -5.53 -14.27 4.28
N LYS A 53 -5.34 -13.37 5.25
CA LYS A 53 -4.06 -13.24 5.97
C LYS A 53 -3.65 -14.53 6.69
N CYS A 54 -4.61 -15.36 7.10
CA CYS A 54 -4.37 -16.63 7.79
C CYS A 54 -3.75 -17.71 6.90
N TRP A 55 -3.86 -17.62 5.57
CA TRP A 55 -3.31 -18.65 4.68
C TRP A 55 -1.79 -18.77 4.80
N LYS A 56 -1.09 -17.65 5.03
CA LYS A 56 0.36 -17.64 5.24
C LYS A 56 0.80 -18.45 6.48
N ASP A 57 -0.11 -18.66 7.41
CA ASP A 57 0.15 -19.36 8.67
C ASP A 57 -0.13 -20.87 8.54
N ILE A 58 -0.68 -21.32 7.41
CA ILE A 58 -0.89 -22.74 7.11
C ILE A 58 0.47 -23.38 6.73
N PRO A 59 0.90 -24.46 7.39
CA PRO A 59 2.12 -25.17 7.02
C PRO A 59 2.12 -25.58 5.55
N GLY A 60 3.22 -25.29 4.84
CA GLY A 60 3.37 -25.62 3.42
C GLY A 60 2.77 -24.60 2.44
N TYR A 61 2.02 -23.60 2.90
CA TYR A 61 1.42 -22.59 2.02
C TYR A 61 2.46 -21.87 1.15
N THR A 62 3.56 -21.42 1.74
CA THR A 62 4.63 -20.72 1.00
C THR A 62 5.24 -21.61 -0.09
N LEU A 63 5.40 -22.90 0.19
CA LEU A 63 5.92 -23.85 -0.80
C LEU A 63 4.89 -24.07 -1.92
N PHE A 64 3.62 -24.25 -1.57
CA PHE A 64 2.52 -24.37 -2.52
C PHE A 64 2.46 -23.19 -3.50
N VAL A 65 2.45 -21.95 -2.98
CA VAL A 65 2.40 -20.74 -3.81
C VAL A 65 3.62 -20.66 -4.72
N ARG A 66 4.82 -20.96 -4.20
CA ARG A 66 6.07 -20.92 -4.98
C ARG A 66 6.05 -21.90 -6.15
N GLU A 67 5.65 -23.15 -5.90
CA GLU A 67 5.66 -24.19 -6.92
C GLU A 67 4.53 -23.97 -7.96
N LYS A 68 3.34 -23.58 -7.50
CA LYS A 68 2.27 -23.16 -8.43
C LYS A 68 2.68 -21.98 -9.28
N TRP A 69 3.30 -20.95 -8.68
CA TRP A 69 3.74 -19.76 -9.41
C TRP A 69 4.71 -20.08 -10.56
N LYS A 70 5.67 -20.99 -10.33
CA LYS A 70 6.63 -21.46 -11.35
C LYS A 70 5.97 -22.31 -12.42
N SER A 71 4.96 -23.11 -12.06
CA SER A 71 4.26 -23.98 -13.01
C SER A 71 3.37 -23.22 -14.01
N LEU A 72 2.92 -22.02 -13.65
CA LEU A 72 2.06 -21.20 -14.49
C LEU A 72 2.90 -20.44 -15.52
N GLN A 73 2.64 -20.69 -16.80
CA GLN A 73 3.20 -19.93 -17.92
C GLN A 73 2.15 -18.94 -18.41
N VAL A 74 2.47 -17.64 -18.35
CA VAL A 74 1.62 -16.54 -18.81
C VAL A 74 2.54 -15.51 -19.44
N ASP A 75 2.25 -15.14 -20.68
CA ASP A 75 3.04 -14.16 -21.44
C ASP A 75 2.35 -12.78 -21.47
N GLY A 76 3.15 -11.72 -21.56
CA GLY A 76 2.68 -10.33 -21.65
C GLY A 76 3.50 -9.36 -20.78
N TRP A 77 3.00 -8.14 -20.60
CA TRP A 77 3.64 -7.15 -19.72
C TRP A 77 3.59 -7.60 -18.26
N GLY A 78 4.58 -7.20 -17.45
CA GLY A 78 4.79 -7.71 -16.08
C GLY A 78 3.55 -7.64 -15.17
N GLY A 79 2.79 -6.53 -15.21
CA GLY A 79 1.56 -6.44 -14.41
C GLY A 79 0.41 -7.30 -14.95
N PHE A 80 0.37 -7.57 -16.25
CA PHE A 80 -0.58 -8.53 -16.83
C PHE A 80 -0.25 -9.96 -16.37
N VAL A 81 1.02 -10.37 -16.48
CA VAL A 81 1.49 -11.68 -15.98
C VAL A 81 1.19 -11.84 -14.50
N LEU A 82 1.46 -10.83 -13.68
CA LEU A 82 1.18 -10.83 -12.25
C LEU A 82 -0.32 -11.01 -11.95
N LYS A 83 -1.17 -10.21 -12.62
CA LYS A 83 -2.64 -10.25 -12.46
C LYS A 83 -3.20 -11.62 -12.83
N GLU A 84 -2.81 -12.20 -13.97
CA GLU A 84 -3.35 -13.47 -14.43
C GLU A 84 -2.84 -14.65 -13.59
N LYS A 85 -1.57 -14.65 -13.17
CA LYS A 85 -1.07 -15.68 -12.24
C LYS A 85 -1.82 -15.68 -10.90
N PHE A 86 -2.13 -14.51 -10.34
CA PHE A 86 -2.93 -14.43 -9.11
C PHE A 86 -4.36 -14.96 -9.27
N LYS A 87 -4.97 -14.89 -10.46
CA LYS A 87 -6.28 -15.52 -10.71
C LYS A 87 -6.21 -17.04 -10.78
N LEU A 88 -5.08 -17.58 -11.22
CA LEU A 88 -4.88 -19.01 -11.45
C LEU A 88 -4.44 -19.77 -10.19
N ILE A 89 -3.80 -19.08 -9.23
CA ILE A 89 -3.47 -19.65 -7.93
C ILE A 89 -4.74 -19.66 -7.06
N LYS A 90 -5.25 -20.86 -6.79
CA LYS A 90 -6.39 -21.14 -5.90
C LYS A 90 -5.92 -21.87 -4.66
#